data_AF-D8RWF3-F1
#
_entry.id   AF-D8RWF3-F1
#
_cell.length_a   1.000
_cell.length_b   1.000
_cell.length_c   1.000
_cell.angle_alpha   90.00
_cell.angle_beta   90.00
_cell.angle_gamma   90.00
#
_symmetry.space_group_name_H-M   'P 1'
#
loop_
_entity.id
_entity.type
_entity.pdbx_description
1 polymer ?
#
loop_
_entity_poly.entity_id
_entity_poly.type
_entity_poly.pdbx_seq_one_letter_code
_entity_poly.pdbx_strand_id
1 'polypeptide(L)'
;MDRIDLRFVFAVGWKTFSKNASGEWSGAAVDFDREGKPLQLPSALVPQEYVEWEVEVCDWETYCATLADGDPPRFYNKTLRLYPTVGCGATTVSIYSTQEQALDEAKAEKQKFLAFHPSGSYVAVWDNENEVVVEHCLVNEDIEGLRMRVLHKFGELGMPVEGITVYKEQWEESFQSGKTVESCLTRHAAFAGGPRLKPSDLRGTWQTIRRSFSPVSQHCLCFICFYSLAFQVEGCGCVNKMVLEASNPVERTNAKGCILLPEGTWSSIRKVENELVIEAGLLTRPGNLVLSRCKVTSSGEIQVCYSFFLSSP
;
A
#
# COMPACT_ATOMS: atom_id res chain seq x y z
N MET A 1 -3.95 -29.49 -23.40
CA MET A 1 -3.22 -29.47 -22.12
C MET A 1 -2.81 -28.04 -21.92
N ASP A 2 -3.67 -27.33 -21.22
CA ASP A 2 -3.65 -25.87 -21.14
C ASP A 2 -2.50 -25.41 -20.25
N ARG A 3 -1.71 -24.46 -20.77
CA ARG A 3 -0.63 -23.81 -20.06
C ARG A 3 -1.23 -22.97 -18.93
N ILE A 4 -0.99 -23.38 -17.69
CA ILE A 4 -1.29 -22.59 -16.50
C ILE A 4 -0.16 -21.55 -16.35
N ASP A 5 -0.47 -20.26 -16.57
CA ASP A 5 0.46 -19.13 -16.47
C ASP A 5 0.15 -18.33 -15.18
N LEU A 6 0.79 -18.70 -14.06
CA LEU A 6 0.49 -18.18 -12.72
C LEU A 6 1.42 -17.03 -12.31
N ARG A 7 1.23 -15.82 -12.87
CA ARG A 7 2.13 -14.67 -12.65
C ARG A 7 1.91 -13.86 -11.36
N PHE A 8 1.04 -14.30 -10.46
CA PHE A 8 0.74 -13.61 -9.19
C PHE A 8 1.42 -14.28 -7.98
N VAL A 9 2.05 -13.46 -7.13
CA VAL A 9 2.85 -13.92 -5.99
C VAL A 9 2.08 -13.78 -4.70
N PHE A 10 1.87 -14.91 -4.03
CA PHE A 10 1.19 -14.96 -2.75
C PHE A 10 2.16 -15.57 -1.74
N ALA A 11 2.64 -14.76 -0.80
CA ALA A 11 3.56 -15.24 0.22
C ALA A 11 2.90 -16.33 1.08
N VAL A 12 3.77 -17.04 1.82
CA VAL A 12 3.38 -17.89 2.95
C VAL A 12 2.30 -17.20 3.78
N GLY A 13 1.17 -17.87 3.93
CA GLY A 13 0.05 -17.34 4.69
C GLY A 13 -0.97 -16.54 3.88
N TRP A 14 -1.11 -16.78 2.56
CA TRP A 14 -2.20 -16.20 1.75
C TRP A 14 -3.56 -16.27 2.45
N LYS A 15 -3.94 -17.44 2.99
CA LYS A 15 -5.19 -17.58 3.77
C LYS A 15 -5.32 -16.55 4.90
N THR A 16 -4.23 -16.27 5.61
CA THR A 16 -4.18 -15.28 6.69
C THR A 16 -4.19 -13.86 6.14
N PHE A 17 -3.38 -13.58 5.11
CA PHE A 17 -3.39 -12.30 4.39
C PHE A 17 -4.78 -11.96 3.87
N SER A 18 -5.42 -12.88 3.15
CA SER A 18 -6.77 -12.77 2.60
C SER A 18 -7.78 -12.39 3.67
N LYS A 19 -7.73 -13.07 4.81
CA LYS A 19 -8.60 -12.78 5.95
C LYS A 19 -8.39 -11.37 6.48
N ASN A 20 -7.15 -10.91 6.60
CA ASN A 20 -6.82 -9.62 7.23
C ASN A 20 -6.89 -8.42 6.27
N ALA A 21 -6.70 -8.65 4.96
CA ALA A 21 -6.81 -7.62 3.93
C ALA A 21 -8.26 -7.38 3.50
N SER A 22 -9.09 -8.44 3.49
CA SER A 22 -10.47 -8.36 3.01
C SER A 22 -11.39 -7.66 4.01
N GLY A 23 -12.32 -6.87 3.47
CA GLY A 23 -13.28 -6.13 4.28
C GLY A 23 -13.68 -4.82 3.62
N GLU A 24 -14.54 -4.12 4.33
CA GLU A 24 -14.88 -2.73 4.07
C GLU A 24 -14.04 -1.84 4.99
N TRP A 25 -13.43 -0.82 4.40
CA TRP A 25 -12.51 0.09 5.06
C TRP A 25 -13.01 1.51 4.90
N SER A 26 -13.10 2.27 5.99
CA SER A 26 -13.47 3.68 5.94
C SER A 26 -12.29 4.54 6.38
N GLY A 27 -12.18 5.76 5.87
CA GLY A 27 -10.97 6.53 6.13
C GLY A 27 -10.95 7.90 5.51
N ALA A 28 -9.75 8.48 5.52
CA ALA A 28 -9.45 9.70 4.80
C ALA A 28 -8.28 9.51 3.84
N ALA A 29 -8.21 10.32 2.80
CA ALA A 29 -7.07 10.38 1.90
C ALA A 29 -6.59 11.81 1.68
N VAL A 30 -5.28 11.97 1.53
CA VAL A 30 -4.67 13.26 1.24
C VAL A 30 -3.76 13.10 0.04
N ASP A 31 -3.94 13.98 -0.94
CA ASP A 31 -3.03 14.12 -2.06
C ASP A 31 -1.92 15.11 -1.68
N PHE A 32 -0.68 14.74 -1.94
CA PHE A 32 0.51 15.53 -1.68
C PHE A 32 1.28 15.77 -2.98
N ASP A 33 1.94 16.93 -3.08
CA ASP A 33 2.96 17.14 -4.09
C ASP A 33 4.22 16.28 -3.82
N ARG A 34 5.20 16.37 -4.73
CA ARG A 34 6.46 15.63 -4.63
C ARG A 34 7.36 16.08 -3.47
N GLU A 35 7.09 17.23 -2.87
CA GLU A 35 7.75 17.73 -1.67
C GLU A 35 7.01 17.30 -0.38
N GLY A 36 5.85 16.67 -0.52
CA GLY A 36 4.99 16.22 0.58
C GLY A 36 4.10 17.32 1.13
N LYS A 37 3.87 18.44 0.43
CA LYS A 37 2.88 19.44 0.83
C LYS A 37 1.47 18.93 0.49
N PRO A 38 0.51 18.96 1.44
CA PRO A 38 -0.87 18.57 1.13
C PRO A 38 -1.45 19.51 0.09
N LEU A 39 -2.22 18.94 -0.83
CA LEU A 39 -2.94 19.65 -1.87
C LEU A 39 -4.35 19.93 -1.40
N GLN A 40 -4.74 21.20 -1.46
CA GLN A 40 -6.11 21.61 -1.16
C GLN A 40 -7.07 21.06 -2.23
N LEU A 41 -8.25 20.65 -1.79
CA LEU A 41 -9.33 20.29 -2.68
C LEU A 41 -9.75 21.52 -3.52
N PRO A 42 -10.09 21.34 -4.81
CA PRO A 42 -10.63 22.42 -5.61
C PRO A 42 -11.83 23.08 -4.93
N SER A 43 -11.87 24.40 -4.90
CA SER A 43 -12.94 25.15 -4.20
C SER A 43 -14.35 24.79 -4.68
N ALA A 44 -14.49 24.36 -5.94
CA ALA A 44 -15.76 23.89 -6.50
C ALA A 44 -16.30 22.59 -5.85
N LEU A 45 -15.44 21.84 -5.15
CA LEU A 45 -15.82 20.60 -4.44
C LEU A 45 -16.02 20.82 -2.94
N VAL A 46 -15.59 21.98 -2.42
CA VAL A 46 -15.62 22.29 -1.00
C VAL A 46 -16.92 23.04 -0.69
N PRO A 47 -17.70 22.60 0.32
CA PRO A 47 -18.89 23.32 0.77
C PRO A 47 -18.59 24.78 1.10
N GLN A 48 -19.55 25.66 0.79
CA GLN A 48 -19.40 27.12 0.91
C GLN A 48 -19.04 27.56 2.34
N GLU A 49 -19.52 26.82 3.34
CA GLU A 49 -19.24 27.09 4.75
C GLU A 49 -17.74 27.00 5.07
N TYR A 50 -17.02 26.01 4.53
CA TYR A 50 -15.57 25.91 4.72
C TYR A 50 -14.83 27.06 4.03
N VAL A 51 -15.34 27.53 2.89
CA VAL A 51 -14.79 28.70 2.19
C VAL A 51 -14.98 29.97 3.03
N GLU A 52 -16.18 30.16 3.58
CA GLU A 52 -16.50 31.31 4.45
C GLU A 52 -15.69 31.31 5.76
N TRP A 53 -15.37 30.13 6.27
CA TRP A 53 -14.53 29.96 7.47
C TRP A 53 -13.02 29.97 7.17
N GLU A 54 -12.63 30.17 5.91
CA GLU A 54 -11.23 30.14 5.46
C GLU A 54 -10.50 28.84 5.84
N VAL A 55 -11.22 27.72 5.85
CA VAL A 55 -10.66 26.40 6.17
C VAL A 55 -10.14 25.73 4.90
N GLU A 56 -8.83 25.47 4.88
CA GLU A 56 -8.22 24.66 3.83
C GLU A 56 -8.59 23.18 3.99
N VAL A 57 -9.49 22.69 3.16
CA VAL A 57 -9.85 21.26 3.10
C VAL A 57 -8.87 20.55 2.17
N CYS A 58 -8.11 19.60 2.71
CA CYS A 58 -7.17 18.76 1.94
C CYS A 58 -7.53 17.27 1.99
N ASP A 59 -8.29 16.86 3.00
CA ASP A 59 -8.66 15.47 3.24
C ASP A 59 -9.92 15.11 2.45
N TRP A 60 -9.81 14.06 1.64
CA TRP A 60 -10.94 13.34 1.09
C TRP A 60 -11.51 12.40 2.14
N GLU A 61 -12.83 12.33 2.25
CA GLU A 61 -13.47 11.17 2.86
C GLU A 61 -13.42 9.98 1.90
N THR A 62 -13.13 8.79 2.42
CA THR A 62 -12.92 7.61 1.60
C THR A 62 -13.58 6.35 2.17
N TYR A 63 -13.96 5.48 1.25
CA TYR A 63 -14.43 4.14 1.54
C TYR A 63 -13.77 3.18 0.57
N CYS A 64 -13.27 2.04 1.05
CA CYS A 64 -12.56 1.06 0.24
C CYS A 64 -13.07 -0.36 0.53
N ALA A 65 -13.63 -1.00 -0.49
CA ALA A 65 -13.94 -2.42 -0.46
C ALA A 65 -12.74 -3.22 -0.95
N THR A 66 -12.14 -4.04 -0.09
CA THR A 66 -11.03 -4.94 -0.43
C THR A 66 -11.50 -6.40 -0.39
N LEU A 67 -11.20 -7.16 -1.44
CA LEU A 67 -11.39 -8.61 -1.47
C LEU A 67 -10.10 -9.29 -1.90
N ALA A 68 -9.59 -10.17 -1.05
CA ALA A 68 -8.48 -11.05 -1.33
C ALA A 68 -8.91 -12.48 -1.00
N ASP A 69 -8.99 -13.37 -1.98
CA ASP A 69 -9.51 -14.73 -1.77
C ASP A 69 -8.98 -15.74 -2.80
N GLY A 70 -9.52 -16.96 -2.74
CA GLY A 70 -9.37 -17.94 -3.81
C GLY A 70 -8.07 -18.74 -3.82
N ASP A 71 -8.12 -19.78 -4.64
CA ASP A 71 -7.03 -20.62 -5.13
C ASP A 71 -7.42 -21.05 -6.57
N PRO A 72 -6.91 -20.41 -7.64
CA PRO A 72 -5.79 -19.47 -7.63
C PRO A 72 -6.15 -18.13 -6.98
N PRO A 73 -5.15 -17.39 -6.46
CA PRO A 73 -5.47 -16.28 -5.60
C PRO A 73 -5.81 -14.98 -6.34
N ARG A 74 -6.78 -14.24 -5.80
CA ARG A 74 -7.40 -13.06 -6.40
C ARG A 74 -7.27 -11.86 -5.47
N PHE A 75 -7.17 -10.67 -6.04
CA PHE A 75 -7.19 -9.42 -5.29
C PHE A 75 -7.98 -8.37 -6.05
N TYR A 76 -8.83 -7.66 -5.31
CA TYR A 76 -9.69 -6.59 -5.80
C TYR A 76 -9.78 -5.48 -4.74
N ASN A 77 -9.69 -4.24 -5.20
CA ASN A 77 -9.92 -3.02 -4.43
C ASN A 77 -10.88 -2.12 -5.19
N LYS A 78 -11.88 -1.58 -4.50
CA LYS A 78 -12.73 -0.49 -4.97
C LYS A 78 -12.68 0.65 -3.97
N THR A 79 -12.05 1.75 -4.35
CA THR A 79 -11.95 2.97 -3.54
C THR A 79 -12.94 4.01 -4.04
N LEU A 80 -13.74 4.55 -3.13
CA LEU A 80 -14.61 5.70 -3.34
C LEU A 80 -13.97 6.90 -2.65
N ARG A 81 -13.93 8.04 -3.35
CA ARG A 81 -13.74 9.35 -2.73
C ARG A 81 -15.08 10.06 -2.68
N LEU A 82 -15.39 10.64 -1.54
CA LEU A 82 -16.68 11.25 -1.25
C LEU A 82 -16.51 12.78 -1.24
N TYR A 83 -17.58 13.49 -1.58
CA TYR A 83 -17.59 14.95 -1.43
C TYR A 83 -17.49 15.32 0.06
N PRO A 84 -16.69 16.34 0.43
CA PRO A 84 -16.66 16.84 1.80
C PRO A 84 -18.06 17.27 2.25
N THR A 85 -18.42 16.95 3.49
CA THR A 85 -19.72 17.33 4.07
C THR A 85 -19.54 18.23 5.28
N VAL A 86 -20.51 19.11 5.52
CA VAL A 86 -20.51 20.00 6.69
C VAL A 86 -21.39 19.40 7.78
N GLY A 87 -20.77 19.03 8.89
CA GLY A 87 -21.45 18.51 10.08
C GLY A 87 -21.95 17.06 9.97
N CYS A 88 -22.31 16.48 11.12
CA CYS A 88 -22.71 15.07 11.26
C CYS A 88 -24.13 14.75 10.72
N GLY A 89 -24.79 15.72 10.09
CA GLY A 89 -26.22 15.65 9.74
C GLY A 89 -26.53 15.24 8.30
N ALA A 90 -25.52 15.08 7.45
CA ALA A 90 -25.74 14.66 6.08
C ALA A 90 -26.28 13.22 6.08
N THR A 91 -27.47 12.99 5.53
CA THR A 91 -28.11 11.67 5.43
C THR A 91 -27.82 10.97 4.09
N THR A 92 -27.05 11.61 3.21
CA THR A 92 -26.70 11.10 1.89
C THR A 92 -25.27 11.52 1.57
N VAL A 93 -24.42 10.54 1.27
CA VAL A 93 -23.05 10.77 0.85
C VAL A 93 -22.99 10.76 -0.67
N SER A 94 -22.38 11.79 -1.25
CA SER A 94 -22.18 11.86 -2.70
C SER A 94 -20.78 11.34 -3.06
N ILE A 95 -20.71 10.47 -4.06
CA ILE A 95 -19.45 9.93 -4.56
C ILE A 95 -18.88 10.92 -5.57
N TYR A 96 -17.65 11.38 -5.34
CA TYR A 96 -16.88 12.19 -6.28
C TYR A 96 -16.23 11.32 -7.34
N SER A 97 -15.54 10.26 -6.92
CA SER A 97 -14.84 9.35 -7.83
C SER A 97 -14.81 7.92 -7.32
N THR A 98 -14.82 6.98 -8.25
CA THR A 98 -14.63 5.54 -8.00
C THR A 98 -13.37 5.09 -8.72
N GLN A 99 -12.48 4.39 -8.00
CA GLN A 99 -11.29 3.75 -8.56
C GLN A 99 -11.34 2.26 -8.24
N GLU A 100 -11.22 1.41 -9.26
CA GLU A 100 -11.20 -0.04 -9.10
C GLU A 100 -9.86 -0.59 -9.58
N GLN A 101 -9.24 -1.45 -8.77
CA GLN A 101 -8.01 -2.15 -9.08
C GLN A 101 -8.23 -3.64 -8.85
N ALA A 102 -8.00 -4.45 -9.87
CA ALA A 102 -8.21 -5.89 -9.82
C ALA A 102 -7.04 -6.59 -10.50
N LEU A 103 -6.59 -7.69 -9.91
CA LEU A 103 -5.70 -8.60 -10.60
C LEU A 103 -6.45 -9.27 -11.74
N ASP A 104 -5.95 -9.08 -12.95
CA ASP A 104 -6.50 -9.61 -14.18
C ASP A 104 -5.38 -10.34 -14.93
N GLU A 105 -5.55 -11.65 -15.12
CA GLU A 105 -4.58 -12.49 -15.84
C GLU A 105 -4.31 -11.96 -17.26
N ALA A 106 -5.32 -11.38 -17.92
CA ALA A 106 -5.16 -10.78 -19.24
C ALA A 106 -4.27 -9.52 -19.22
N LYS A 107 -4.05 -8.93 -18.04
CA LYS A 107 -3.24 -7.72 -17.82
C LYS A 107 -2.00 -8.00 -16.96
N ALA A 108 -1.59 -9.26 -16.81
CA ALA A 108 -0.49 -9.66 -15.93
C ALA A 108 0.87 -9.01 -16.24
N GLU A 109 1.06 -8.46 -17.44
CA GLU A 109 2.26 -7.68 -17.79
C GLU A 109 2.22 -6.27 -17.19
N LYS A 110 1.04 -5.65 -17.18
CA LYS A 110 0.76 -4.30 -16.66
C LYS A 110 0.49 -4.25 -15.16
N GLN A 111 0.41 -5.40 -14.52
CA GLN A 111 0.10 -5.50 -13.10
C GLN A 111 1.16 -6.31 -12.39
N LYS A 112 1.52 -5.90 -11.18
CA LYS A 112 2.34 -6.69 -10.26
C LYS A 112 1.75 -6.56 -8.88
N PHE A 113 1.74 -7.66 -8.14
CA PHE A 113 1.19 -7.69 -6.80
C PHE A 113 2.00 -8.64 -5.93
N LEU A 114 2.20 -8.21 -4.69
CA LEU A 114 2.91 -9.00 -3.71
C LEU A 114 2.34 -8.72 -2.32
N ALA A 115 1.64 -9.72 -1.78
CA ALA A 115 1.34 -9.82 -0.36
C ALA A 115 2.61 -10.20 0.40
N PHE A 116 3.24 -9.26 1.11
CA PHE A 116 4.54 -9.51 1.77
C PHE A 116 4.44 -9.76 3.29
N HIS A 117 3.26 -9.54 3.89
CA HIS A 117 3.02 -9.78 5.30
C HIS A 117 1.63 -10.41 5.56
N PRO A 118 1.50 -11.42 6.43
CA PRO A 118 0.20 -11.99 6.81
C PRO A 118 -0.79 -11.01 7.45
N SER A 119 -0.31 -9.84 7.92
CA SER A 119 -1.16 -8.78 8.47
C SER A 119 -2.13 -8.16 7.46
N GLY A 120 -1.90 -8.37 6.15
CA GLY A 120 -2.61 -7.65 5.09
C GLY A 120 -1.76 -6.60 4.39
N SER A 121 -0.48 -6.44 4.76
CA SER A 121 0.43 -5.53 4.05
C SER A 121 0.85 -6.11 2.69
N TYR A 122 0.77 -5.27 1.66
CA TYR A 122 1.10 -5.64 0.27
C TYR A 122 1.75 -4.47 -0.47
N VAL A 123 2.39 -4.79 -1.60
CA VAL A 123 2.71 -3.82 -2.64
C VAL A 123 1.99 -4.20 -3.93
N ALA A 124 1.61 -3.21 -4.71
CA ALA A 124 1.10 -3.41 -6.05
C ALA A 124 1.66 -2.37 -7.01
N VAL A 125 1.78 -2.73 -8.28
CA VAL A 125 2.04 -1.82 -9.40
C VAL A 125 0.89 -1.97 -10.38
N TRP A 126 0.26 -0.85 -10.70
CA TRP A 126 -0.86 -0.76 -11.64
C TRP A 126 -0.45 0.15 -12.79
N ASP A 127 -0.11 -0.42 -13.94
CA ASP A 127 0.14 0.30 -15.19
C ASP A 127 -1.19 0.51 -15.92
N ASN A 128 -1.85 1.62 -15.58
CA ASN A 128 -3.12 2.05 -16.17
C ASN A 128 -2.84 2.79 -17.49
N GLU A 129 -3.88 3.11 -18.26
CA GLU A 129 -3.71 3.69 -19.61
C GLU A 129 -2.93 5.02 -19.64
N ASN A 130 -3.04 5.84 -18.59
CA ASN A 130 -2.44 7.19 -18.55
C ASN A 130 -1.56 7.44 -17.31
N GLU A 131 -1.48 6.46 -16.41
CA GLU A 131 -0.72 6.59 -15.17
C GLU A 131 -0.20 5.23 -14.72
N VAL A 132 0.99 5.20 -14.14
CA VAL A 132 1.49 4.07 -13.37
C VAL A 132 1.41 4.41 -11.89
N VAL A 133 0.76 3.53 -11.13
CA VAL A 133 0.60 3.66 -9.68
C VAL A 133 1.40 2.59 -8.98
N VAL A 134 2.27 2.99 -8.05
CA VAL A 134 2.91 2.08 -7.11
C VAL A 134 2.26 2.24 -5.75
N GLU A 135 1.56 1.21 -5.30
CA GLU A 135 0.76 1.21 -4.08
C GLU A 135 1.43 0.38 -3.01
N HIS A 136 1.72 1.00 -1.86
CA HIS A 136 2.20 0.32 -0.67
C HIS A 136 1.10 0.33 0.41
N CYS A 137 0.59 -0.84 0.78
CA CYS A 137 -0.31 -0.99 1.92
C CYS A 137 0.47 -1.47 3.14
N LEU A 138 0.45 -0.68 4.21
CA LEU A 138 1.16 -0.91 5.46
C LEU A 138 0.13 -1.03 6.59
N VAL A 139 -0.04 -2.23 7.12
CA VAL A 139 -0.93 -2.47 8.28
C VAL A 139 -0.20 -2.10 9.57
N ASN A 140 -0.88 -1.33 10.43
CA ASN A 140 -0.42 -1.07 11.78
C ASN A 140 -0.84 -2.23 12.68
N GLU A 141 0.11 -3.02 13.17
CA GLU A 141 -0.19 -4.16 14.04
C GLU A 141 -0.45 -3.75 15.50
N ASP A 142 -0.14 -2.51 15.88
CA ASP A 142 -0.40 -1.97 17.22
C ASP A 142 -1.83 -1.42 17.36
N ILE A 143 -2.50 -1.12 16.24
CA ILE A 143 -3.86 -0.59 16.20
C ILE A 143 -4.70 -1.50 15.31
N GLU A 144 -5.61 -2.25 15.92
CA GLU A 144 -6.45 -3.22 15.22
C GLU A 144 -7.23 -2.56 14.07
N GLY A 145 -7.15 -3.19 12.89
CA GLY A 145 -7.87 -2.74 11.72
C GLY A 145 -7.38 -1.43 11.12
N LEU A 146 -6.23 -0.87 11.53
CA LEU A 146 -5.67 0.33 10.92
C LEU A 146 -4.66 -0.03 9.82
N ARG A 147 -4.84 0.53 8.63
CA ARG A 147 -3.86 0.45 7.55
C ARG A 147 -3.60 1.82 6.92
N MET A 148 -2.40 1.98 6.40
CA MET A 148 -1.98 3.13 5.60
C MET A 148 -1.67 2.67 4.19
N ARG A 149 -2.30 3.28 3.18
CA ARG A 149 -1.94 3.04 1.77
C ARG A 149 -1.21 4.26 1.21
N VAL A 150 0.03 4.09 0.78
CA VAL A 150 0.85 5.14 0.17
C VAL A 150 0.99 4.83 -1.31
N LEU A 151 0.41 5.69 -2.15
CA LEU A 151 0.39 5.54 -3.60
C LEU A 151 1.31 6.59 -4.23
N HIS A 152 2.23 6.15 -5.06
CA HIS A 152 3.05 7.00 -5.92
C HIS A 152 2.48 6.99 -7.33
N LYS A 153 2.21 8.17 -7.87
CA LYS A 153 1.67 8.34 -9.23
C LYS A 153 2.76 8.83 -10.17
N PHE A 154 2.89 8.16 -11.30
CA PHE A 154 3.82 8.48 -12.37
C PHE A 154 3.04 8.56 -13.69
N GLY A 155 3.38 9.49 -14.58
CA GLY A 155 2.88 9.41 -15.96
C GLY A 155 3.44 8.19 -16.69
N GLU A 156 4.71 7.87 -16.45
CA GLU A 156 5.39 6.66 -16.93
C GLU A 156 6.45 6.22 -15.91
N LEU A 157 6.66 4.91 -15.73
CA LEU A 157 7.71 4.41 -14.82
C LEU A 157 9.10 4.89 -15.24
N GLY A 158 9.84 5.44 -14.28
CA GLY A 158 11.16 6.02 -14.51
C GLY A 158 11.15 7.53 -14.76
N MET A 159 9.98 8.13 -14.97
CA MET A 159 9.78 9.58 -14.92
C MET A 159 9.69 10.07 -13.46
N PRO A 160 9.84 11.38 -13.21
CA PRO A 160 9.61 11.94 -11.88
C PRO A 160 8.19 11.63 -11.38
N VAL A 161 8.06 11.40 -10.07
CA VAL A 161 6.75 11.24 -9.43
C VAL A 161 5.93 12.53 -9.62
N GLU A 162 4.66 12.37 -9.98
CA GLU A 162 3.72 13.48 -10.18
C GLU A 162 3.02 13.85 -8.88
N GLY A 163 2.74 12.85 -8.04
CA GLY A 163 2.10 13.07 -6.74
C GLY A 163 2.11 11.82 -5.86
N ILE A 164 1.78 12.04 -4.59
CA ILE A 164 1.69 11.01 -3.57
C ILE A 164 0.31 11.08 -2.97
N THR A 165 -0.41 9.96 -2.91
CA THR A 165 -1.66 9.88 -2.15
C THR A 165 -1.44 9.00 -0.93
N VAL A 166 -1.82 9.49 0.25
CA VAL A 166 -1.85 8.68 1.48
C VAL A 166 -3.30 8.45 1.87
N TYR A 167 -3.67 7.19 2.08
CA TYR A 167 -4.93 6.78 2.70
C TYR A 167 -4.65 6.34 4.14
N LYS A 168 -5.48 6.81 5.07
CA LYS A 168 -5.59 6.30 6.45
C LYS A 168 -6.94 5.62 6.57
N GLU A 169 -6.92 4.32 6.77
CA GLU A 169 -8.12 3.48 6.66
C GLU A 169 -8.28 2.59 7.89
N GLN A 170 -9.49 2.56 8.43
CA GLN A 170 -9.93 1.70 9.51
C GLN A 170 -10.86 0.62 8.94
N TRP A 171 -10.65 -0.62 9.35
CA TRP A 171 -11.54 -1.73 9.04
C TRP A 171 -12.87 -1.56 9.76
N GLU A 172 -13.97 -1.72 9.02
CA GLU A 172 -15.34 -1.58 9.54
C GLU A 172 -16.04 -2.93 9.63
N GLU A 173 -16.09 -3.66 8.52
CA GLU A 173 -16.87 -4.88 8.42
C GLU A 173 -16.34 -5.83 7.34
N SER A 174 -16.97 -7.00 7.25
CA SER A 174 -16.65 -7.98 6.20
C SER A 174 -17.11 -7.48 4.84
N PHE A 175 -16.40 -7.89 3.78
CA PHE A 175 -16.65 -7.45 2.41
C PHE A 175 -18.13 -7.59 1.98
N GLN A 176 -18.72 -6.47 1.53
CA GLN A 176 -20.06 -6.32 0.98
C GLN A 176 -20.06 -5.77 -0.44
N SER A 177 -18.91 -5.75 -1.13
CA SER A 177 -18.74 -5.18 -2.48
C SER A 177 -19.02 -3.68 -2.56
N GLY A 178 -18.89 -2.95 -1.45
CA GLY A 178 -19.16 -1.52 -1.36
C GLY A 178 -20.62 -1.13 -1.61
N LYS A 179 -21.56 -2.00 -1.21
CA LYS A 179 -23.01 -1.78 -1.35
C LYS A 179 -23.60 -0.80 -0.32
N THR A 180 -22.89 -0.49 0.76
CA THR A 180 -23.39 0.37 1.82
C THR A 180 -22.38 1.46 2.15
N VAL A 181 -22.65 2.69 1.72
CA VAL A 181 -21.93 3.89 2.18
C VAL A 181 -22.88 4.64 3.10
N GLU A 182 -22.92 4.27 4.38
CA GLU A 182 -23.71 5.01 5.37
C GLU A 182 -23.02 6.33 5.73
N SER A 183 -23.79 7.37 6.06
CA SER A 183 -23.24 8.72 6.25
C SER A 183 -22.49 8.96 7.57
N CYS A 184 -22.41 7.96 8.44
CA CYS A 184 -21.72 8.07 9.74
C CYS A 184 -20.25 7.57 9.68
N LEU A 185 -19.68 7.46 8.47
CA LEU A 185 -18.27 7.11 8.24
C LEU A 185 -17.30 8.24 8.62
N THR A 186 -17.81 9.41 9.02
CA THR A 186 -17.06 10.63 9.39
C THR A 186 -16.36 10.56 10.76
N ARG A 187 -15.91 9.38 11.20
CA ARG A 187 -15.18 9.24 12.48
C ARG A 187 -13.69 9.56 12.37
N HIS A 188 -13.19 9.74 11.16
CA HIS A 188 -11.76 9.92 10.92
C HIS A 188 -11.38 11.39 11.04
N ALA A 189 -10.50 11.68 11.99
CA ALA A 189 -9.91 13.00 12.11
C ALA A 189 -9.11 13.32 10.84
N ALA A 190 -9.33 14.51 10.28
CA ALA A 190 -8.49 15.07 9.22
C ALA A 190 -7.02 15.03 9.67
N PHE A 191 -6.15 14.59 8.77
CA PHE A 191 -4.74 14.33 9.08
C PHE A 191 -3.77 15.07 8.16
N ALA A 192 -4.24 15.72 7.08
CA ALA A 192 -3.36 16.51 6.20
C ALA A 192 -2.55 17.57 6.96
N GLY A 193 -3.20 18.27 7.89
CA GLY A 193 -2.60 19.30 8.76
C GLY A 193 -1.89 18.75 10.01
N GLY A 194 -1.86 17.43 10.17
CA GLY A 194 -1.25 16.77 11.33
C GLY A 194 0.27 16.96 11.40
N PRO A 195 0.88 16.71 12.58
CA PRO A 195 2.32 16.79 12.73
C PRO A 195 3.01 15.78 11.80
N ARG A 196 3.98 16.28 11.04
CA ARG A 196 4.83 15.45 10.19
C ARG A 196 5.88 14.74 11.04
N LEU A 197 6.32 13.57 10.57
CA LEU A 197 7.49 12.91 11.12
C LEU A 197 8.69 13.86 11.14
N LYS A 198 9.49 13.80 12.21
CA LYS A 198 10.76 14.50 12.25
C LYS A 198 11.83 13.61 11.62
N PRO A 199 12.82 14.19 10.91
CA PRO A 199 13.97 13.43 10.42
C PRO A 199 14.69 12.59 11.50
N SER A 200 14.66 13.05 12.75
CA SER A 200 15.22 12.34 13.91
C SER A 200 14.53 11.01 14.18
N ASP A 201 13.24 10.89 13.89
CA ASP A 201 12.43 9.73 14.25
C ASP A 201 12.75 8.51 13.37
N LEU A 202 13.39 8.75 12.21
CA LEU A 202 13.85 7.73 11.28
C LEU A 202 15.34 7.42 11.38
N ARG A 203 16.11 8.22 12.14
CA ARG A 203 17.56 8.04 12.28
C ARG A 203 17.88 6.89 13.22
N GLY A 204 18.91 6.14 12.86
CA GLY A 204 19.46 5.08 13.72
C GLY A 204 19.71 3.79 12.97
N THR A 205 20.04 2.75 13.73
CA THR A 205 20.30 1.41 13.24
C THR A 205 19.06 0.56 13.42
N TRP A 206 18.44 0.16 12.31
CA TRP A 206 17.22 -0.61 12.29
C TRP A 206 17.54 -2.08 12.08
N GLN A 207 17.05 -2.95 12.97
CA GLN A 207 17.08 -4.40 12.74
C GLN A 207 16.02 -4.78 11.71
N THR A 208 16.31 -5.79 10.88
CA THR A 208 15.53 -6.03 9.68
C THR A 208 15.28 -7.52 9.46
N ILE A 209 14.05 -7.87 9.05
CA ILE A 209 13.72 -9.20 8.55
C ILE A 209 13.41 -9.04 7.06
N ARG A 210 14.28 -9.55 6.20
CA ARG A 210 14.11 -9.44 4.76
C ARG A 210 13.31 -10.61 4.22
N ARG A 211 12.25 -10.28 3.47
CA ARG A 211 11.59 -11.20 2.54
C ARG A 211 11.90 -10.73 1.13
N SER A 212 12.71 -11.45 0.38
CA SER A 212 12.96 -11.13 -1.03
C SER A 212 12.24 -12.13 -1.92
N PHE A 213 11.71 -11.62 -3.03
CA PHE A 213 11.06 -12.43 -4.06
C PHE A 213 11.85 -12.22 -5.34
N SER A 214 12.35 -13.31 -5.92
CA SER A 214 12.97 -13.30 -7.24
C SER A 214 12.09 -14.11 -8.19
N PRO A 215 11.93 -13.66 -9.45
CA PRO A 215 11.42 -14.49 -10.53
C PRO A 215 12.22 -15.78 -10.55
N VAL A 216 11.55 -16.93 -10.48
CA VAL A 216 12.23 -18.18 -10.78
C VAL A 216 11.98 -18.50 -12.25
N SER A 217 13.07 -18.69 -13.00
CA SER A 217 13.01 -19.33 -14.31
C SER A 217 12.21 -20.64 -14.20
N GLN A 218 11.47 -21.01 -15.24
CA GLN A 218 10.48 -22.11 -15.36
C GLN A 218 10.89 -23.53 -14.87
N HIS A 219 12.05 -23.70 -14.24
CA HIS A 219 12.58 -24.94 -13.68
C HIS A 219 12.95 -24.79 -12.19
N CYS A 220 12.01 -24.38 -11.33
CA CYS A 220 12.25 -24.41 -9.89
C CYS A 220 11.88 -25.77 -9.28
N LEU A 221 12.89 -26.56 -8.92
CA LEU A 221 12.72 -27.65 -7.95
C LEU A 221 12.49 -27.01 -6.57
N CYS A 222 11.23 -26.86 -6.18
CA CYS A 222 10.87 -26.25 -4.90
C CYS A 222 11.29 -27.17 -3.73
N PHE A 223 12.49 -26.93 -3.18
CA PHE A 223 13.04 -27.65 -2.02
C PHE A 223 12.69 -27.01 -0.67
N ILE A 224 11.90 -25.94 -0.64
CA ILE A 224 11.60 -25.19 0.59
C ILE A 224 10.11 -25.28 0.91
N CYS A 225 9.61 -26.52 0.96
CA CYS A 225 8.43 -26.84 1.72
C CYS A 225 8.88 -27.55 3.00
N PHE A 226 8.69 -26.84 4.12
CA PHE A 226 8.78 -27.29 5.51
C PHE A 226 10.18 -27.46 6.11
N TYR A 227 10.36 -26.88 7.30
CA TYR A 227 11.14 -27.53 8.34
C TYR A 227 10.69 -29.00 8.39
N SER A 228 11.53 -29.89 7.83
CA SER A 228 11.42 -31.34 7.78
C SER A 228 10.13 -31.95 7.20
N LEU A 229 10.07 -32.15 5.87
CA LEU A 229 9.75 -33.42 5.19
C LEU A 229 9.49 -33.13 3.70
N ALA A 230 10.41 -33.57 2.86
CA ALA A 230 10.37 -33.33 1.42
C ALA A 230 9.25 -34.16 0.75
N PHE A 231 8.36 -33.48 0.04
CA PHE A 231 7.55 -34.07 -1.01
C PHE A 231 7.73 -33.27 -2.29
N GLN A 232 8.14 -33.97 -3.35
CA GLN A 232 8.23 -33.46 -4.71
C GLN A 232 6.79 -33.37 -5.25
N VAL A 233 6.25 -32.16 -5.34
CA VAL A 233 4.96 -31.92 -6.01
C VAL A 233 5.26 -31.42 -7.42
N GLU A 234 5.20 -32.33 -8.39
CA GLU A 234 5.06 -31.94 -9.80
C GLU A 234 3.75 -31.14 -9.94
N GLY A 235 3.84 -29.91 -10.43
CA GLY A 235 2.69 -29.02 -10.62
C GLY A 235 2.51 -27.90 -9.58
N CYS A 236 3.46 -27.66 -8.66
CA CYS A 236 3.40 -26.43 -7.84
C CYS A 236 3.61 -25.21 -8.74
N GLY A 237 2.55 -24.46 -9.00
CA GLY A 237 2.55 -23.18 -9.73
C GLY A 237 3.27 -22.04 -9.00
N CYS A 238 4.34 -22.35 -8.27
CA CYS A 238 5.12 -21.39 -7.53
C CYS A 238 6.10 -20.66 -8.47
N VAL A 239 5.71 -19.47 -8.95
CA VAL A 239 6.45 -18.66 -9.95
C VAL A 239 7.56 -17.78 -9.34
N ASN A 240 7.59 -17.62 -8.02
CA ASN A 240 8.62 -16.85 -7.32
C ASN A 240 9.07 -17.55 -6.03
N LYS A 241 10.39 -17.60 -5.77
CA LYS A 241 10.96 -18.14 -4.52
C LYS A 241 11.01 -17.02 -3.49
N MET A 242 10.24 -17.15 -2.41
CA MET A 242 10.42 -16.32 -1.23
C MET A 242 11.67 -16.77 -0.48
N VAL A 243 12.63 -15.89 -0.33
CA VAL A 243 13.81 -16.13 0.52
C VAL A 243 13.67 -15.27 1.76
N LEU A 244 13.58 -15.93 2.92
CA LEU A 244 13.74 -15.32 4.23
C LEU A 244 15.24 -15.23 4.51
N GLU A 245 15.77 -14.01 4.50
CA GLU A 245 17.17 -13.76 4.84
C GLU A 245 17.23 -13.02 6.17
N ALA A 246 18.05 -13.50 7.10
CA ALA A 246 18.52 -12.66 8.18
C ALA A 246 19.33 -11.54 7.52
N SER A 247 18.80 -10.32 7.57
CA SER A 247 19.43 -9.18 6.93
C SER A 247 20.22 -8.37 7.94
N ASN A 248 21.34 -7.84 7.46
CA ASN A 248 22.16 -6.92 8.25
C ASN A 248 21.31 -5.72 8.71
N PRO A 249 21.62 -5.14 9.87
CA PRO A 249 20.98 -3.91 10.31
C PRO A 249 21.11 -2.83 9.23
N VAL A 250 20.03 -2.09 8.99
CA VAL A 250 20.02 -0.96 8.05
C VAL A 250 20.27 0.31 8.84
N GLU A 251 21.39 0.96 8.55
CA GLU A 251 21.69 2.26 9.11
C GLU A 251 21.00 3.36 8.32
N ARG A 252 20.17 4.16 9.00
CA ARG A 252 19.57 5.38 8.45
C ARG A 252 20.28 6.58 9.08
N THR A 253 21.34 7.05 8.43
CA THR A 253 22.17 8.16 8.90
C THR A 253 21.53 9.53 8.65
N ASN A 254 20.68 9.64 7.62
CA ASN A 254 19.86 10.82 7.36
C ASN A 254 18.50 10.44 6.75
N ALA A 255 17.47 11.23 7.04
CA ALA A 255 16.21 11.19 6.30
C ALA A 255 16.29 12.00 5.00
N LYS A 256 17.50 12.22 4.45
CA LYS A 256 17.70 13.08 3.29
C LYS A 256 17.15 12.35 2.07
N GLY A 257 16.19 12.97 1.38
CA GLY A 257 15.45 12.33 0.29
C GLY A 257 14.25 11.51 0.73
N CYS A 258 13.89 11.55 2.02
CA CYS A 258 12.59 11.08 2.49
C CYS A 258 11.59 12.25 2.45
N ILE A 259 10.40 11.97 1.95
CA ILE A 259 9.22 12.82 2.03
C ILE A 259 8.52 12.44 3.32
N LEU A 260 8.55 13.34 4.30
CA LEU A 260 7.99 13.12 5.63
C LEU A 260 6.54 13.58 5.64
N LEU A 261 5.65 12.62 5.86
CA LEU A 261 4.21 12.78 5.75
C LEU A 261 3.59 12.71 7.17
N PRO A 262 2.31 13.09 7.35
CA PRO A 262 1.64 12.99 8.64
C PRO A 262 1.41 11.52 9.07
N GLU A 263 0.88 11.33 10.29
CA GLU A 263 0.44 10.00 10.79
C GLU A 263 1.54 8.94 10.82
N GLY A 264 2.79 9.36 11.08
CA GLY A 264 3.92 8.44 11.12
C GLY A 264 4.31 7.89 9.73
N THR A 265 3.74 8.40 8.64
CA THR A 265 4.06 7.94 7.29
C THR A 265 5.22 8.68 6.67
N TRP A 266 5.95 8.01 5.79
CA TRP A 266 6.98 8.63 4.97
C TRP A 266 7.18 7.85 3.69
N SER A 267 7.82 8.48 2.73
CA SER A 267 8.23 7.84 1.49
C SER A 267 9.64 8.26 1.06
N SER A 268 10.28 7.45 0.22
CA SER A 268 11.49 7.86 -0.49
C SER A 268 11.48 7.27 -1.90
N ILE A 269 11.90 8.07 -2.87
CA ILE A 269 12.04 7.63 -4.26
C ILE A 269 13.47 7.95 -4.67
N ARG A 270 14.20 6.94 -5.11
CA ARG A 270 15.62 7.06 -5.46
C ARG A 270 15.90 6.31 -6.75
N LYS A 271 16.63 6.96 -7.66
CA LYS A 271 17.19 6.29 -8.82
C LYS A 271 18.53 5.66 -8.43
N VAL A 272 18.67 4.35 -8.63
CA VAL A 272 19.90 3.61 -8.37
C VAL A 272 20.26 2.89 -9.66
N GLU A 273 21.32 3.34 -10.32
CA GLU A 273 21.69 2.86 -11.66
C GLU A 273 20.51 2.97 -12.65
N ASN A 274 20.01 1.84 -13.14
CA ASN A 274 18.87 1.74 -14.07
C ASN A 274 17.55 1.36 -13.37
N GLU A 275 17.52 1.34 -12.04
CA GLU A 275 16.35 0.94 -11.25
C GLU A 275 15.78 2.13 -10.48
N LEU A 276 14.45 2.15 -10.37
CA LEU A 276 13.74 3.07 -9.48
C LEU A 276 13.44 2.34 -8.16
N VAL A 277 13.99 2.83 -7.05
CA VAL A 277 13.74 2.31 -5.71
C VAL A 277 12.70 3.19 -5.04
N ILE A 278 11.53 2.62 -4.75
CA ILE A 278 10.41 3.31 -4.12
C ILE A 278 10.19 2.69 -2.74
N GLU A 279 10.10 3.55 -1.73
CA GLU A 279 9.85 3.18 -0.35
C GLU A 279 8.61 3.90 0.18
N ALA A 280 7.85 3.18 1.00
CA ALA A 280 6.88 3.76 1.91
C ALA A 280 7.04 3.10 3.28
N GLY A 281 7.02 3.91 4.33
CA GLY A 281 7.08 3.41 5.70
C GLY A 281 6.05 4.06 6.62
N LEU A 282 5.78 3.36 7.72
CA LEU A 282 4.84 3.71 8.78
C LEU A 282 5.51 3.46 10.13
N LEU A 283 5.82 4.54 10.85
CA LEU A 283 6.30 4.50 12.22
C LEU A 283 5.08 4.31 13.14
N THR A 284 4.84 3.09 13.61
CA THR A 284 3.64 2.77 14.42
C THR A 284 3.76 3.26 15.85
N ARG A 285 4.98 3.25 16.38
CA ARG A 285 5.37 3.80 17.69
C ARG A 285 6.89 4.04 17.69
N PRO A 286 7.45 4.77 18.68
CA PRO A 286 8.89 4.94 18.78
C PRO A 286 9.64 3.61 18.69
N GLY A 287 10.62 3.55 17.79
CA GLY A 287 11.39 2.35 17.52
C GLY A 287 10.67 1.25 16.75
N ASN A 288 9.42 1.39 16.31
CA ASN A 288 8.74 0.36 15.51
C ASN A 288 8.27 0.96 14.18
N LEU A 289 8.74 0.37 13.09
CA LEU A 289 8.53 0.86 11.74
C LEU A 289 8.13 -0.32 10.85
N VAL A 290 7.01 -0.20 10.14
CA VAL A 290 6.68 -1.04 8.98
C VAL A 290 7.19 -0.33 7.75
N LEU A 291 7.86 -1.02 6.82
CA LEU A 291 8.41 -0.40 5.62
C LEU A 291 8.34 -1.36 4.45
N SER A 292 7.69 -0.93 3.37
CA SER A 292 7.70 -1.58 2.07
C SER A 292 8.64 -0.84 1.13
N ARG A 293 9.54 -1.58 0.47
CA ARG A 293 10.44 -1.03 -0.56
C ARG A 293 10.35 -1.91 -1.79
N CYS A 294 9.96 -1.35 -2.92
CA CYS A 294 10.08 -2.00 -4.22
C CYS A 294 11.22 -1.42 -5.04
N LYS A 295 11.85 -2.29 -5.82
CA LYS A 295 12.68 -1.90 -6.95
C LYS A 295 11.85 -2.15 -8.19
N VAL A 296 11.71 -1.13 -9.02
CA VAL A 296 10.97 -1.18 -10.27
C VAL A 296 11.98 -0.98 -11.39
N THR A 297 12.14 -2.01 -12.21
CA THR A 297 12.92 -1.93 -13.45
C THR A 297 12.12 -1.17 -14.51
N SER A 298 12.75 -0.81 -15.62
CA SER A 298 12.04 -0.25 -16.79
C SER A 298 10.99 -1.20 -17.39
N SER A 299 11.05 -2.50 -17.09
CA SER A 299 10.04 -3.50 -17.46
C SER A 299 8.93 -3.67 -16.41
N GLY A 300 8.92 -2.85 -15.36
CA GLY A 300 7.91 -2.90 -14.30
C GLY A 300 8.06 -4.08 -13.34
N GLU A 301 9.19 -4.80 -13.34
CA GLU A 301 9.39 -5.90 -12.41
C GLU A 301 9.59 -5.40 -10.98
N ILE A 302 8.81 -5.94 -10.04
CA ILE A 302 9.02 -5.73 -8.60
C ILE A 302 10.03 -6.76 -8.11
N GLN A 303 11.24 -6.33 -7.76
CA GLN A 303 12.29 -7.27 -7.34
C GLN A 303 12.42 -7.45 -5.82
N VAL A 304 11.81 -6.61 -4.98
CA VAL A 304 11.91 -6.77 -3.51
C VAL A 304 10.73 -6.11 -2.80
N CYS A 305 10.31 -6.60 -1.62
CA CYS A 305 9.48 -5.87 -0.64
C CYS A 305 9.76 -6.34 0.77
N TYR A 306 9.85 -5.40 1.71
CA TYR A 306 10.32 -5.66 3.07
C TYR A 306 9.16 -5.43 4.04
N SER A 307 9.30 -5.92 5.27
CA SER A 307 8.58 -5.39 6.43
C SER A 307 9.60 -5.32 7.55
N PHE A 308 9.72 -4.16 8.18
CA PHE A 308 10.57 -3.98 9.34
C PHE A 308 9.66 -4.16 10.56
N PHE A 309 10.25 -4.67 11.62
CA PHE A 309 9.72 -4.59 12.97
C PHE A 309 10.93 -4.41 13.86
N LEU A 310 10.73 -3.77 15.01
CA LEU A 310 11.50 -3.88 16.26
C LEU A 310 12.14 -2.59 16.76
N SER A 311 11.78 -2.37 18.03
CA SER A 311 12.18 -1.35 19.00
C SER A 311 13.64 -0.93 18.91
N SER A 312 13.87 0.38 18.86
CA SER A 312 15.05 0.97 19.49
C SER A 312 15.15 0.42 20.92
N PRO A 313 16.35 0.07 21.42
CA PRO A 313 16.53 -0.03 22.87
C PRO A 313 16.09 1.26 23.56
#